data_AF-A0A6P1DMQ2-F1
#
_entry.id   AF-A0A6P1DMQ2-F1
#
_cell.length_a   1.000
_cell.length_b   1.000
_cell.length_c   1.000
_cell.angle_alpha   90.00
_cell.angle_beta   90.00
_cell.angle_gamma   90.00
#
_symmetry.space_group_name_H-M   'P 1'
#
loop_
_entity.id
_entity.type
_entity.pdbx_description
1 polymer ?
#
loop_
_entity_poly.entity_id
_entity_poly.type
_entity_poly.pdbx_seq_one_letter_code
_entity_poly.pdbx_strand_id
1 'polypeptide(L)'
;MNDILNFLIEPYQTASALHISLELIAAVFGVISVVYAKKENILVFPMGIISTVLYVYLLVQWSLYGDLIINIYYTIMSVYGWYMWSRIVDDKQQHLLVSTTNSVDKLKTFGIFLFTSIFVIIVYRYYNVMPNHLNFTESVDYAVTNLTAGNLEDFRKITPFLDTFTTGIFFAAMWLMANKKLENWLFWIVGDLVSIPLYFVKGYGFTGIQYAIFLILAFQGYKAWKKNLNKQT
;
A
#
# COMPACT_ATOMS: atom_id res chain seq x y z
N MET A 1 28.21 5.20 17.60
CA MET A 1 27.55 4.93 16.32
C MET A 1 26.26 5.74 16.31
N ASN A 2 25.92 6.41 15.21
CA ASN A 2 24.82 7.39 15.15
C ASN A 2 23.46 6.73 15.47
N ASP A 3 22.64 7.27 16.38
CA ASP A 3 21.39 6.61 16.85
C ASP A 3 20.43 6.28 15.70
N ILE A 4 20.39 7.14 14.68
CA ILE A 4 19.62 6.93 13.44
C ILE A 4 20.12 5.69 12.68
N LEU A 5 21.45 5.50 12.61
CA LEU A 5 22.04 4.36 11.91
C LEU A 5 21.73 3.06 12.66
N ASN A 6 21.78 3.08 13.99
CA ASN A 6 21.39 1.92 14.81
C ASN A 6 19.94 1.54 14.56
N PHE A 7 19.02 2.52 14.60
CA PHE A 7 17.60 2.30 14.31
C PHE A 7 17.36 1.67 12.91
N LEU A 8 18.10 2.11 11.89
CA LEU A 8 17.96 1.55 10.55
C LEU A 8 18.48 0.11 10.45
N ILE A 9 19.58 -0.21 11.14
CA ILE A 9 20.25 -1.51 11.01
C ILE A 9 19.69 -2.56 11.98
N GLU A 10 19.10 -2.15 13.10
CA GLU A 10 18.60 -3.03 14.16
C GLU A 10 17.71 -4.17 13.65
N PRO A 11 16.72 -3.96 12.75
CA PRO A 11 15.90 -5.05 12.22
C PRO A 11 16.68 -6.13 11.44
N TYR A 12 17.89 -5.80 10.97
CA TYR A 12 18.70 -6.65 10.10
C TYR A 12 19.84 -7.36 10.82
N GLN A 13 20.10 -7.04 12.10
CA GLN A 13 21.20 -7.65 12.86
C GLN A 13 21.00 -9.16 13.05
N THR A 14 19.75 -9.61 13.13
CA THR A 14 19.37 -11.01 13.29
C THR A 14 18.89 -11.65 11.98
N ALA A 15 18.80 -10.86 10.90
CA ALA A 15 18.32 -11.33 9.61
C ALA A 15 19.42 -12.08 8.85
N SER A 16 19.02 -13.15 8.13
CA SER A 16 19.95 -13.85 7.24
C SER A 16 20.29 -12.98 6.03
N ALA A 17 21.50 -13.15 5.47
CA ALA A 17 21.91 -12.46 4.25
C ALA A 17 20.93 -12.71 3.08
N LEU A 18 20.30 -13.89 3.04
CA LEU A 18 19.27 -14.22 2.07
C LEU A 18 18.01 -13.34 2.27
N HIS A 19 17.50 -13.23 3.49
CA HIS A 19 16.31 -12.40 3.76
C HIS A 19 16.55 -10.93 3.42
N ILE A 20 17.72 -10.39 3.79
CA ILE A 20 18.11 -9.01 3.46
C ILE A 20 18.13 -8.81 1.94
N SER A 21 18.76 -9.74 1.21
CA SER A 21 18.87 -9.66 -0.25
C SER A 21 17.50 -9.74 -0.93
N LEU A 22 16.64 -10.66 -0.48
CA LEU A 22 15.29 -10.81 -1.01
C LEU A 22 14.43 -9.56 -0.75
N GLU A 23 14.52 -8.99 0.45
CA GLU A 23 13.80 -7.75 0.81
C GLU A 23 14.26 -6.59 -0.06
N LEU A 24 15.58 -6.43 -0.25
CA LEU A 24 16.13 -5.38 -1.12
C LEU A 24 15.65 -5.54 -2.57
N ILE A 25 15.68 -6.75 -3.10
CA ILE A 25 15.18 -7.04 -4.45
C ILE A 25 13.69 -6.73 -4.53
N ALA A 26 12.89 -7.18 -3.56
CA ALA A 26 11.46 -6.91 -3.51
C ALA A 26 11.17 -5.39 -3.47
N ALA A 27 11.91 -4.63 -2.68
CA ALA A 27 11.79 -3.18 -2.57
C ALA A 27 12.12 -2.47 -3.89
N VAL A 28 13.23 -2.85 -4.53
CA VAL A 28 13.68 -2.28 -5.81
C VAL A 28 12.65 -2.54 -6.91
N PHE A 29 12.16 -3.78 -7.04
CA PHE A 29 11.11 -4.11 -8.01
C PHE A 29 9.81 -3.37 -7.73
N GLY A 30 9.45 -3.14 -6.46
CA GLY A 30 8.32 -2.33 -6.06
C GLY A 30 8.45 -0.88 -6.54
N VAL A 31 9.61 -0.25 -6.33
CA VAL A 31 9.90 1.12 -6.82
C VAL A 31 9.86 1.18 -8.35
N ILE A 32 10.47 0.21 -9.04
CA ILE A 32 10.45 0.12 -10.51
C ILE A 32 9.01 -0.01 -11.02
N SER A 33 8.17 -0.83 -10.38
CA SER A 33 6.76 -0.99 -10.71
C SER A 33 6.02 0.34 -10.66
N VAL A 34 6.15 1.12 -9.57
CA VAL A 34 5.50 2.44 -9.43
C VAL A 34 6.02 3.44 -10.47
N VAL A 35 7.31 3.38 -10.82
CA VAL A 35 7.87 4.20 -11.91
C VAL A 35 7.21 3.86 -13.25
N TYR A 36 6.94 2.58 -13.54
CA TYR A 36 6.19 2.18 -14.73
C TYR A 36 4.72 2.58 -14.66
N ALA A 37 4.09 2.51 -13.48
CA ALA A 37 2.71 2.98 -13.25
C ALA A 37 2.59 4.46 -13.62
N LYS A 38 3.52 5.30 -13.13
CA LYS A 38 3.60 6.73 -13.50
C LYS A 38 3.67 6.94 -15.00
N LYS A 39 4.40 6.07 -15.72
CA LYS A 39 4.57 6.14 -17.18
C LYS A 39 3.42 5.49 -17.97
N GLU A 40 2.37 5.01 -17.29
CA GLU A 40 1.26 4.27 -17.90
C GLU A 40 1.72 3.04 -18.72
N ASN A 41 2.84 2.45 -18.31
CA ASN A 41 3.44 1.31 -19.00
C ASN A 41 2.97 0.00 -18.37
N ILE A 42 2.59 -0.96 -19.21
CA ILE A 42 2.12 -2.30 -18.81
C ILE A 42 3.13 -3.08 -17.95
N LEU A 43 4.43 -2.75 -18.03
CA LEU A 43 5.48 -3.35 -17.20
C LEU A 43 5.31 -3.08 -15.69
N VAL A 44 4.39 -2.20 -15.29
CA VAL A 44 3.97 -2.03 -13.89
C VAL A 44 3.61 -3.37 -13.24
N PHE A 45 2.89 -4.24 -13.96
CA PHE A 45 2.36 -5.48 -13.41
C PHE A 45 3.41 -6.58 -13.23
N PRO A 46 4.21 -6.99 -14.23
CA PRO A 46 5.24 -8.00 -14.02
C PRO A 46 6.26 -7.58 -12.95
N MET A 47 6.66 -6.30 -12.93
CA MET A 47 7.57 -5.79 -11.89
C MET A 47 6.92 -5.81 -10.50
N GLY A 48 5.63 -5.47 -10.43
CA GLY A 48 4.85 -5.54 -9.20
C GLY A 48 4.69 -6.96 -8.67
N ILE A 49 4.38 -7.93 -9.54
CA ILE A 49 4.22 -9.35 -9.16
C ILE A 49 5.51 -9.91 -8.59
N ILE A 50 6.67 -9.62 -9.21
CA ILE A 50 7.97 -10.05 -8.67
C ILE A 50 8.18 -9.50 -7.26
N SER A 51 7.91 -8.21 -7.06
CA SER A 51 8.01 -7.55 -5.74
C SER A 51 7.09 -8.19 -4.71
N THR A 52 5.80 -8.32 -5.01
CA THR A 52 4.77 -8.72 -4.04
C THR A 52 4.88 -10.20 -3.70
N VAL A 53 5.25 -11.07 -4.64
CA VAL A 53 5.48 -12.50 -4.36
C VAL A 53 6.68 -12.70 -3.42
N LEU A 54 7.75 -11.93 -3.61
CA LEU A 54 8.90 -11.95 -2.70
C LEU A 54 8.50 -11.46 -1.29
N TYR A 55 7.72 -10.38 -1.21
CA TYR A 55 7.20 -9.91 0.07
C TYR A 55 6.25 -10.91 0.74
N VAL A 56 5.35 -11.56 -0.02
CA VAL A 56 4.50 -12.63 0.53
C VAL A 56 5.35 -13.72 1.18
N TYR A 57 6.42 -14.17 0.51
CA TYR A 57 7.34 -15.16 1.08
C TYR A 57 7.97 -14.68 2.39
N LEU A 58 8.51 -13.45 2.42
CA LEU A 58 9.18 -12.89 3.60
C LEU A 58 8.21 -12.66 4.77
N LEU A 59 7.04 -12.10 4.49
CA LEU A 59 6.06 -11.72 5.51
C LEU A 59 5.40 -12.92 6.20
N VAL A 60 5.28 -14.05 5.50
CA VAL A 60 4.87 -15.32 6.11
C VAL A 60 5.88 -15.75 7.18
N GLN A 61 7.18 -15.62 6.92
CA GLN A 61 8.23 -15.98 7.89
C GLN A 61 8.24 -15.03 9.09
N TRP A 62 7.95 -13.75 8.87
CA TRP A 62 7.93 -12.72 9.92
C TRP A 62 6.61 -12.58 10.66
N SER A 63 5.59 -13.41 10.33
CA SER A 63 4.25 -13.35 10.94
C SER A 63 3.59 -11.96 10.89
N LEU A 64 3.89 -11.18 9.84
CA LEU A 64 3.35 -9.83 9.63
C LEU A 64 2.06 -9.90 8.80
N TYR A 65 0.96 -10.23 9.47
CA TYR A 65 -0.30 -10.58 8.81
C TYR A 65 -0.95 -9.43 8.01
N GLY A 66 -0.84 -8.18 8.48
CA GLY A 66 -1.41 -7.02 7.78
C GLY A 66 -0.78 -6.79 6.41
N ASP A 67 0.54 -6.65 6.42
CA ASP A 67 1.34 -6.46 5.21
C ASP A 67 1.24 -7.67 4.27
N LEU A 68 1.11 -8.88 4.83
CA LEU A 68 0.92 -10.11 4.06
C LEU A 68 -0.38 -10.05 3.24
N ILE A 69 -1.49 -9.64 3.86
CA ILE A 69 -2.79 -9.51 3.18
C ILE A 69 -2.70 -8.51 2.02
N ILE A 70 -2.04 -7.38 2.23
CA ILE A 70 -1.80 -6.38 1.18
C ILE A 70 -1.05 -6.99 0.00
N ASN A 71 0.07 -7.68 0.25
CA ASN A 71 0.91 -8.21 -0.81
C ASN A 71 0.25 -9.37 -1.58
N ILE A 72 -0.55 -10.21 -0.92
CA ILE A 72 -1.36 -11.23 -1.60
C ILE A 72 -2.36 -10.56 -2.54
N TYR A 73 -3.09 -9.55 -2.05
CA TYR A 73 -4.05 -8.83 -2.86
C TYR A 73 -3.38 -8.09 -4.03
N TYR A 74 -2.24 -7.44 -3.81
CA TYR A 74 -1.49 -6.78 -4.89
C TYR A 74 -1.05 -7.74 -5.97
N THR A 75 -0.68 -8.97 -5.61
CA THR A 75 -0.33 -10.01 -6.60
C THR A 75 -1.54 -10.35 -7.46
N ILE A 76 -2.69 -10.63 -6.85
CA ILE A 76 -3.96 -10.94 -7.54
C ILE A 76 -4.39 -9.78 -8.44
N MET A 77 -4.38 -8.56 -7.89
CA MET A 77 -4.76 -7.35 -8.61
C MET A 77 -3.79 -6.99 -9.72
N SER A 78 -2.51 -7.33 -9.58
CA SER A 78 -1.54 -7.12 -10.65
C SER A 78 -1.80 -8.06 -11.82
N VAL A 79 -2.22 -9.30 -11.57
CA VAL A 79 -2.68 -10.21 -12.64
C VAL A 79 -3.93 -9.67 -13.32
N TYR A 80 -4.93 -9.22 -12.55
CA TYR A 80 -6.14 -8.59 -13.10
C TYR A 80 -5.83 -7.33 -13.92
N GLY A 81 -4.98 -6.44 -13.38
CA GLY A 81 -4.58 -5.21 -14.04
C GLY A 81 -3.79 -5.49 -15.33
N TRP A 82 -2.90 -6.49 -15.30
CA TRP A 82 -2.17 -6.92 -16.50
C TRP A 82 -3.14 -7.37 -17.59
N TYR A 83 -4.11 -8.21 -17.23
CA TYR A 83 -5.16 -8.62 -18.16
C TYR A 83 -5.94 -7.41 -18.72
N MET A 84 -6.40 -6.50 -17.86
CA MET A 84 -7.15 -5.31 -18.28
C MET A 84 -6.35 -4.37 -19.19
N TRP A 85 -5.06 -4.17 -18.91
CA TRP A 85 -4.19 -3.29 -19.71
C TRP A 85 -3.69 -3.97 -20.98
N SER A 86 -3.66 -5.30 -21.04
CA SER A 86 -3.27 -6.08 -22.22
C SER A 86 -4.38 -6.20 -23.26
N ARG A 87 -5.66 -6.23 -22.83
CA ARG A 87 -6.82 -6.48 -23.70
C ARG A 87 -7.18 -5.34 -24.65
N ILE A 88 -6.36 -4.29 -24.75
CA ILE A 88 -6.64 -3.14 -25.60
C ILE A 88 -5.49 -2.85 -26.56
N VAL A 89 -5.07 -3.92 -27.21
CA VAL A 89 -4.17 -3.91 -28.37
C VAL A 89 -4.91 -4.58 -29.53
N ASP A 90 -6.15 -4.16 -29.78
CA ASP A 90 -6.93 -4.63 -30.94
C ASP A 90 -7.07 -3.48 -31.96
N ASP A 91 -6.41 -3.66 -33.10
CA ASP A 91 -6.47 -3.02 -34.44
C ASP A 91 -6.77 -1.52 -34.65
N LYS A 92 -6.99 -0.71 -33.60
CA LYS A 92 -7.33 0.72 -33.68
C LYS A 92 -6.52 1.64 -32.75
N GLN A 93 -5.44 1.16 -32.12
CA GLN A 93 -4.58 1.96 -31.22
C GLN A 93 -5.34 2.72 -30.10
N GLN A 94 -6.51 2.26 -29.65
CA GLN A 94 -7.17 2.90 -28.52
C GLN A 94 -6.58 2.36 -27.22
N HIS A 95 -5.40 2.82 -26.79
CA HIS A 95 -4.92 2.52 -25.44
C HIS A 95 -6.03 2.82 -24.41
N LEU A 96 -6.24 1.97 -23.40
CA LEU A 96 -7.10 2.30 -22.25
C LEU A 96 -6.66 3.68 -21.75
N LEU A 97 -7.48 4.69 -21.97
CA LEU A 97 -7.13 6.07 -21.69
C LEU A 97 -7.34 6.32 -20.19
N VAL A 98 -6.48 7.16 -19.61
CA VAL A 98 -6.71 7.65 -18.25
C VAL A 98 -8.07 8.34 -18.23
N SER A 99 -8.88 8.03 -17.23
CA SER A 99 -10.18 8.67 -17.04
C SER A 99 -10.35 9.10 -15.58
N THR A 100 -11.33 9.94 -15.32
CA THR A 100 -11.75 10.28 -13.95
C THR A 100 -12.78 9.29 -13.42
N THR A 101 -12.95 9.29 -12.11
CA THR A 101 -13.95 8.44 -11.45
C THR A 101 -15.38 8.94 -11.67
N ASN A 102 -16.29 8.01 -11.99
CA ASN A 102 -17.72 8.28 -11.95
C ASN A 102 -18.34 7.84 -10.60
N SER A 103 -19.65 8.03 -10.41
CA SER A 103 -20.35 7.66 -9.17
C SER A 103 -20.29 6.16 -8.87
N VAL A 104 -20.29 5.30 -9.89
CA VAL A 104 -20.19 3.84 -9.73
C VAL A 104 -18.78 3.45 -9.30
N ASP A 105 -17.75 4.07 -9.87
CA ASP A 105 -16.35 3.86 -9.47
C ASP A 105 -16.16 4.25 -7.99
N LYS A 106 -16.72 5.40 -7.58
CA LYS A 106 -16.68 5.85 -6.18
C LYS A 106 -17.38 4.88 -5.25
N LEU A 107 -18.55 4.38 -5.63
CA LEU A 107 -19.29 3.39 -4.83
C LEU A 107 -18.51 2.08 -4.70
N LYS A 108 -17.93 1.55 -5.79
CA LYS A 108 -17.08 0.34 -5.75
C LYS A 108 -15.85 0.56 -4.87
N THR A 109 -15.19 1.71 -5.01
CA THR A 109 -14.00 2.06 -4.23
C THR A 109 -14.33 2.12 -2.73
N PHE A 110 -15.44 2.75 -2.38
CA PHE A 110 -15.93 2.79 -1.00
C PHE A 110 -16.29 1.39 -0.47
N GLY A 111 -16.96 0.58 -1.29
CA GLY A 111 -17.28 -0.81 -0.95
C GLY A 111 -16.03 -1.66 -0.70
N ILE A 112 -15.01 -1.54 -1.55
CA ILE A 112 -13.71 -2.22 -1.38
C ILE A 112 -13.03 -1.76 -0.09
N PHE A 113 -12.96 -0.45 0.15
CA PHE A 113 -12.39 0.12 1.37
C PHE A 113 -13.07 -0.43 2.64
N LEU A 114 -14.41 -0.44 2.67
CA LEU A 114 -15.16 -0.95 3.82
C LEU A 114 -14.97 -2.45 4.01
N PHE A 115 -15.12 -3.23 2.94
CA PHE A 115 -14.97 -4.69 2.98
C PHE A 115 -13.58 -5.09 3.53
N THR A 116 -12.54 -4.45 3.02
CA THR A 116 -11.15 -4.73 3.41
C THR A 116 -10.86 -4.28 4.83
N SER A 117 -11.36 -3.10 5.24
CA SER A 117 -11.23 -2.64 6.63
C SER A 117 -11.89 -3.62 7.60
N ILE A 118 -13.11 -4.08 7.30
CA ILE A 118 -13.82 -5.08 8.12
C ILE A 118 -13.04 -6.40 8.16
N PHE A 119 -12.57 -6.87 7.01
CA PHE A 119 -11.78 -8.10 6.90
C PHE A 119 -10.50 -8.03 7.75
N VAL A 120 -9.72 -6.94 7.65
CA VAL A 120 -8.50 -6.75 8.44
C VAL A 120 -8.80 -6.66 9.93
N ILE A 121 -9.86 -5.96 10.34
CA ILE A 121 -10.29 -5.91 11.76
C ILE A 121 -10.57 -7.31 12.29
N ILE A 122 -11.27 -8.15 11.52
CA ILE A 122 -11.56 -9.53 11.91
C ILE A 122 -10.27 -10.32 12.10
N VAL A 123 -9.35 -10.25 11.12
CA VAL A 123 -8.05 -10.92 11.19
C VAL A 123 -7.24 -10.44 12.40
N TYR A 124 -7.17 -9.13 12.63
CA TYR A 124 -6.39 -8.55 13.71
C TYR A 124 -6.96 -8.89 15.10
N ARG A 125 -8.28 -8.95 15.24
CA ARG A 125 -8.92 -9.43 16.49
C ARG A 125 -8.69 -10.92 16.70
N TYR A 126 -8.68 -11.73 15.64
CA TYR A 126 -8.40 -13.16 15.71
C TYR A 126 -6.96 -13.43 16.19
N TYR A 127 -5.98 -12.67 15.68
CA TYR A 127 -4.57 -12.79 16.07
C TYR A 127 -4.18 -11.95 17.31
N ASN A 128 -5.15 -11.36 18.02
CA ASN A 128 -4.92 -10.49 19.19
C ASN A 128 -3.97 -9.29 18.93
N VAL A 129 -3.88 -8.85 17.67
CA VAL A 129 -3.13 -7.63 17.28
C VAL A 129 -3.93 -6.38 17.65
N MET A 130 -5.26 -6.45 17.57
CA MET A 130 -6.19 -5.40 17.97
C MET A 130 -7.04 -5.88 19.16
N PRO A 131 -7.40 -5.01 20.12
CA PRO A 131 -8.27 -5.38 21.24
C PRO A 131 -9.56 -6.06 20.77
N ASN A 132 -9.78 -7.29 21.21
CA ASN A 132 -10.90 -8.13 20.76
C ASN A 132 -12.15 -7.99 21.64
N HIS A 133 -12.01 -7.50 22.87
CA HIS A 133 -13.09 -7.32 23.85
C HIS A 133 -13.84 -5.99 23.70
N LEU A 134 -13.29 -5.03 22.95
CA LEU A 134 -13.91 -3.72 22.77
C LEU A 134 -15.02 -3.76 21.72
N ASN A 135 -16.16 -3.17 22.05
CA ASN A 135 -17.23 -2.86 21.09
C ASN A 135 -16.78 -1.75 20.11
N PHE A 136 -17.60 -1.45 19.09
CA PHE A 136 -17.23 -0.45 18.08
C PHE A 136 -16.93 0.93 18.68
N THR A 137 -17.83 1.46 19.50
CA THR A 137 -17.67 2.78 20.13
C THR A 137 -16.44 2.83 21.04
N GLU A 138 -16.23 1.78 21.82
CA GLU A 138 -15.05 1.66 22.71
C GLU A 138 -13.74 1.54 21.91
N SER A 139 -13.79 0.87 20.76
CA SER A 139 -12.62 0.76 19.86
C SER A 139 -12.26 2.12 19.27
N VAL A 140 -13.27 2.92 18.92
CA VAL A 140 -13.06 4.30 18.43
C VAL A 140 -12.51 5.18 19.55
N ASP A 141 -13.10 5.13 20.74
CA ASP A 141 -12.65 5.90 21.89
C ASP A 141 -11.22 5.54 22.31
N TYR A 142 -10.91 4.24 22.32
CA TYR A 142 -9.56 3.73 22.53
C TYR A 142 -8.57 4.30 21.50
N ALA A 143 -8.91 4.27 20.22
CA ALA A 143 -8.05 4.80 19.17
C ALA A 143 -7.84 6.32 19.30
N VAL A 144 -8.88 7.09 19.59
CA VAL A 144 -8.81 8.56 19.73
C VAL A 144 -8.01 8.97 20.97
N THR A 145 -8.22 8.28 22.09
CA THR A 145 -7.52 8.56 23.35
C THR A 145 -6.02 8.31 23.20
N ASN A 146 -5.64 7.16 22.64
CA ASN A 146 -4.23 6.82 22.45
C ASN A 146 -3.56 7.66 21.34
N LEU A 147 -4.31 8.14 20.34
CA LEU A 147 -3.81 9.08 19.33
C LEU A 147 -3.51 10.47 19.92
N THR A 148 -4.35 10.94 20.85
CA THR A 148 -4.24 12.28 21.46
C THR A 148 -3.39 12.31 22.73
N ALA A 149 -2.91 11.17 23.20
CA ALA A 149 -2.08 11.03 24.41
C ALA A 149 -0.70 11.73 24.33
N GLY A 150 -0.23 12.09 23.13
CA GLY A 150 0.98 12.91 22.93
C GLY A 150 2.31 12.18 23.18
N ASN A 151 2.30 10.87 23.38
CA ASN A 151 3.50 10.05 23.58
C ASN A 151 3.59 8.89 22.56
N LEU A 152 4.81 8.39 22.35
CA LEU A 152 5.10 7.37 21.34
C LEU A 152 4.58 5.97 21.71
N GLU A 153 4.49 5.66 23.00
CA GLU A 153 4.05 4.35 23.49
C GLU A 153 2.55 4.13 23.22
N ASP A 154 1.72 5.14 23.48
CA ASP A 154 0.30 5.09 23.18
C ASP A 154 0.05 5.16 21.66
N PHE A 155 0.84 5.93 20.93
CA PHE A 155 0.77 5.93 19.47
C PHE A 155 1.08 4.54 18.87
N ARG A 156 1.95 3.74 19.51
CA ARG A 156 2.19 2.34 19.09
C ARG A 156 0.93 1.47 19.20
N LYS A 157 0.08 1.71 20.20
CA LYS A 157 -1.16 0.94 20.42
C LYS A 157 -2.21 1.17 19.34
N ILE A 158 -2.16 2.30 18.64
CA ILE A 158 -3.09 2.61 17.55
C ILE A 158 -2.61 2.12 16.17
N THR A 159 -1.37 1.65 16.07
CA THR A 159 -0.81 1.19 14.78
C THR A 159 -1.67 0.15 14.07
N PRO A 160 -2.37 -0.80 14.73
CA PRO A 160 -3.27 -1.74 14.05
C PRO A 160 -4.52 -1.06 13.43
N PHE A 161 -4.98 0.05 14.02
CA PHE A 161 -6.10 0.82 13.49
C PHE A 161 -5.67 1.61 12.26
N LEU A 162 -4.48 2.23 12.31
CA LEU A 162 -3.88 2.91 11.17
C LEU A 162 -3.57 1.94 10.02
N ASP A 163 -3.07 0.74 10.32
CA ASP A 163 -2.87 -0.33 9.35
C ASP A 163 -4.16 -0.73 8.64
N THR A 164 -5.26 -0.87 9.39
CA THR A 164 -6.57 -1.20 8.82
C THR A 164 -6.98 -0.13 7.80
N PHE A 165 -6.84 1.14 8.19
CA PHE A 165 -7.15 2.28 7.34
C PHE A 165 -6.26 2.31 6.08
N THR A 166 -4.94 2.22 6.23
CA THR A 166 -4.01 2.25 5.10
C THR A 166 -4.22 1.07 4.17
N THR A 167 -4.48 -0.14 4.71
CA THR A 167 -4.84 -1.32 3.92
C THR A 167 -6.07 -1.07 3.05
N GLY A 168 -7.14 -0.52 3.63
CA GLY A 168 -8.35 -0.19 2.85
C GLY A 168 -8.08 0.84 1.76
N ILE A 169 -7.30 1.89 2.06
CA ILE A 169 -6.90 2.92 1.10
C ILE A 169 -6.11 2.30 -0.05
N PHE A 170 -5.17 1.43 0.24
CA PHE A 170 -4.32 0.77 -0.75
C PHE A 170 -5.07 -0.23 -1.63
N PHE A 171 -6.06 -0.94 -1.08
CA PHE A 171 -6.90 -1.83 -1.88
C PHE A 171 -7.74 -1.04 -2.89
N ALA A 172 -8.34 0.06 -2.42
CA ALA A 172 -9.05 1.03 -3.24
C ALA A 172 -8.14 1.66 -4.32
N ALA A 173 -6.92 2.06 -3.94
CA ALA A 173 -5.93 2.64 -4.84
C ALA A 173 -5.56 1.68 -5.98
N MET A 174 -5.25 0.42 -5.66
CA MET A 174 -4.91 -0.61 -6.64
C MET A 174 -6.07 -0.92 -7.60
N TRP A 175 -7.30 -0.99 -7.07
CA TRP A 175 -8.48 -1.16 -7.92
C TRP A 175 -8.61 -0.02 -8.93
N LEU A 176 -8.51 1.23 -8.47
CA LEU A 176 -8.57 2.40 -9.33
C LEU A 176 -7.42 2.44 -10.35
N MET A 177 -6.21 2.06 -9.94
CA MET A 177 -5.03 1.99 -10.82
C MET A 177 -5.23 0.95 -11.92
N ALA A 178 -5.68 -0.26 -11.58
CA ALA A 178 -5.96 -1.32 -12.55
C ALA A 178 -7.01 -0.89 -13.60
N ASN A 179 -7.96 -0.04 -13.21
CA ASN A 179 -9.00 0.53 -14.10
C ASN A 179 -8.62 1.91 -14.70
N LYS A 180 -7.34 2.32 -14.61
CA LYS A 180 -6.79 3.60 -15.12
C LYS A 180 -7.55 4.86 -14.71
N LYS A 181 -7.95 4.93 -13.44
CA LYS A 181 -8.60 6.12 -12.86
C LYS A 181 -7.58 7.08 -12.25
N LEU A 182 -7.59 8.35 -12.63
CA LEU A 182 -6.63 9.37 -12.16
C LEU A 182 -6.56 9.45 -10.63
N GLU A 183 -7.71 9.34 -9.97
CA GLU A 183 -7.87 9.47 -8.53
C GLU A 183 -7.14 8.38 -7.74
N ASN A 184 -6.70 7.28 -8.37
CA ASN A 184 -5.85 6.28 -7.73
C ASN A 184 -4.65 6.92 -7.00
N TRP A 185 -4.03 7.93 -7.62
CA TRP A 185 -2.86 8.62 -7.06
C TRP A 185 -3.19 9.41 -5.79
N LEU A 186 -4.42 9.89 -5.63
CA LEU A 186 -4.84 10.56 -4.39
C LEU A 186 -4.91 9.56 -3.23
N PHE A 187 -5.40 8.34 -3.49
CA PHE A 187 -5.38 7.27 -2.49
C PHE A 187 -3.95 6.85 -2.14
N TRP A 188 -3.06 6.71 -3.12
CA TRP A 188 -1.64 6.44 -2.87
C TRP A 188 -1.00 7.54 -1.99
N ILE A 189 -1.21 8.81 -2.32
CA ILE A 189 -0.67 9.94 -1.53
C ILE A 189 -1.17 9.88 -0.07
N VAL A 190 -2.48 9.68 0.14
CA VAL A 190 -3.06 9.60 1.49
C VAL A 190 -2.51 8.39 2.26
N GLY A 191 -2.45 7.23 1.60
CA GLY A 191 -1.92 6.00 2.19
C GLY A 191 -0.45 6.14 2.59
N ASP A 192 0.38 6.70 1.71
CA ASP A 192 1.81 6.89 1.94
C ASP A 192 2.07 7.91 3.07
N LEU A 193 1.31 9.02 3.11
CA LEU A 193 1.42 10.03 4.18
C LEU A 193 1.16 9.45 5.58
N VAL A 194 0.22 8.51 5.69
CA VAL A 194 -0.06 7.82 6.96
C VAL A 194 0.97 6.72 7.22
N SER A 195 1.41 6.01 6.17
CA SER A 195 2.34 4.88 6.29
C SER A 195 3.74 5.31 6.70
N ILE A 196 4.25 6.46 6.24
CA ILE A 196 5.58 6.95 6.60
C ILE A 196 5.79 6.98 8.14
N PRO A 197 5.05 7.79 8.92
CA PRO A 197 5.24 7.84 10.38
C PRO A 197 4.93 6.49 11.03
N LEU A 198 3.94 5.75 10.52
CA LEU A 198 3.56 4.43 11.02
C LEU A 198 4.72 3.43 11.00
N TYR A 199 5.44 3.29 9.88
CA TYR A 199 6.57 2.35 9.79
C TYR A 199 7.79 2.81 10.59
N PHE A 200 8.03 4.12 10.72
CA PHE A 200 9.05 4.64 11.64
C PHE A 200 8.73 4.29 13.10
N VAL A 201 7.48 4.43 13.53
CA VAL A 201 7.07 4.05 14.90
C VAL A 201 7.20 2.54 15.15
N LYS A 202 6.89 1.72 14.13
CA LYS A 202 7.00 0.25 14.17
C LYS A 202 8.45 -0.25 14.19
N GLY A 203 9.45 0.60 13.93
CA GLY A 203 10.86 0.19 13.86
C GLY A 203 11.33 -0.25 12.47
N TYR A 204 10.49 -0.14 11.44
CA TYR A 204 10.82 -0.53 10.06
C TYR A 204 11.28 0.69 9.25
N GLY A 205 12.44 1.24 9.62
CA GLY A 205 12.93 2.50 9.06
C GLY A 205 13.13 2.50 7.54
N PHE A 206 13.68 1.42 6.95
CA PHE A 206 13.84 1.33 5.50
C PHE A 206 12.51 1.26 4.76
N THR A 207 11.51 0.56 5.32
CA THR A 207 10.14 0.55 4.78
C THR A 207 9.54 1.96 4.82
N GLY A 208 9.73 2.70 5.92
CA GLY A 208 9.32 4.11 6.02
C GLY A 208 9.96 5.00 4.95
N ILE A 209 11.26 4.81 4.67
CA ILE A 209 11.98 5.50 3.58
C ILE A 209 11.38 5.13 2.21
N GLN A 210 11.06 3.85 2.00
CA GLN A 210 10.44 3.39 0.77
C GLN A 210 9.07 4.04 0.54
N TYR A 211 8.23 4.16 1.56
CA TYR A 211 6.96 4.90 1.48
C TYR A 211 7.17 6.40 1.17
N ALA A 212 8.25 7.02 1.65
CA ALA A 212 8.58 8.39 1.26
C ALA A 212 8.95 8.50 -0.23
N ILE A 213 9.64 7.49 -0.79
CA ILE A 213 9.91 7.41 -2.23
C ILE A 213 8.59 7.23 -3.01
N PHE A 214 7.70 6.34 -2.54
CA PHE A 214 6.37 6.15 -3.15
C PHE A 214 5.54 7.42 -3.13
N LEU A 215 5.55 8.19 -2.03
CA LEU A 215 4.84 9.46 -1.95
C LEU A 215 5.30 10.44 -3.03
N ILE A 216 6.61 10.58 -3.21
CA ILE A 216 7.19 11.46 -4.26
C ILE A 216 6.75 10.97 -5.65
N LEU A 217 6.81 9.66 -5.89
CA LEU A 217 6.38 9.07 -7.16
C LEU A 217 4.88 9.23 -7.39
N ALA A 218 4.05 9.17 -6.34
CA ALA A 218 2.61 9.32 -6.42
C ALA A 218 2.21 10.74 -6.83
N PHE A 219 2.86 11.77 -6.27
CA PHE A 219 2.69 13.15 -6.74
C PHE A 219 3.11 13.33 -8.21
N GLN A 220 4.23 12.72 -8.61
CA GLN A 220 4.66 12.76 -10.01
C GLN A 220 3.70 12.00 -10.93
N GLY A 221 3.19 10.85 -10.48
CA GLY A 221 2.19 10.02 -11.16
C GLY A 221 0.91 10.78 -11.42
N TYR A 222 0.35 11.42 -10.38
CA TYR A 222 -0.83 12.26 -10.51
C TYR A 222 -0.65 13.37 -11.54
N LYS A 223 0.47 14.09 -11.49
CA LYS A 223 0.78 15.17 -12.45
C LYS A 223 0.92 14.64 -13.88
N ALA A 224 1.60 13.51 -14.06
CA ALA A 224 1.80 12.89 -15.38
C ALA A 224 0.48 12.42 -15.99
N TRP A 225 -0.33 11.69 -15.23
CA TRP A 225 -1.62 11.18 -15.69
C TRP A 225 -2.62 12.30 -15.96
N LYS A 226 -2.66 13.34 -15.11
CA LYS A 226 -3.51 14.51 -15.34
C LYS A 226 -3.13 15.26 -16.63
N LYS A 227 -1.82 15.39 -16.89
CA LYS A 227 -1.33 15.98 -18.15
C LYS A 227 -1.76 15.16 -19.37
N ASN A 228 -1.73 13.84 -19.28
CA ASN A 228 -2.13 12.96 -20.36
C ASN A 228 -3.65 12.98 -20.59
N LEU A 229 -4.44 12.98 -19.51
CA LEU A 229 -5.89 13.17 -19.56
C LEU A 229 -6.27 14.47 -20.30
N ASN A 230 -5.65 15.60 -19.92
CA ASN A 230 -5.94 16.90 -20.54
C ASN A 230 -5.54 16.99 -22.02
N LYS A 231 -4.67 16.11 -22.52
CA LYS A 231 -4.32 16.05 -23.95
C LYS A 231 -5.34 15.25 -24.77
N GLN A 232 -6.18 14.46 -24.10
CA GLN A 232 -7.17 13.58 -24.73
C GLN A 232 -8.55 14.23 -24.84
N THR A 233 -8.84 15.19 -23.95
CA THR A 233 -9.98 16.13 -24.03
C THR A 233 -9.69 17.28 -24.97
#